data_AF-A0A395MCQ5-F1
#
_entry.id   AF-A0A395MCQ5-F1
#
_cell.length_a   1.000
_cell.length_b   1.000
_cell.length_c   1.000
_cell.angle_alpha   90.00
_cell.angle_beta   90.00
_cell.angle_gamma   90.00
#
_symmetry.space_group_name_H-M   'P 1'
#
loop_
_entity.id
_entity.type
_entity.pdbx_description
1 polymer ?
#
loop_
_entity_poly.entity_id
_entity_poly.type
_entity_poly.pdbx_seq_one_letter_code
_entity_poly.pdbx_strand_id
1 'polypeptide(L)'
;MDGDPAVDPGLDSFSLAFPLPYRVGFIATLGEPENLVPNVVSISNCQEAVWGWGLNLHCLYAFNVDVPQLIRYPGRASPQHIPHHGSTYRLAIVLSTLFAFSISLFWLCTWGIPERVIAFGWMPLAYLTALIAMFVVPLRNLPSGGRRRFLATLRRVSIGGLAEPQDGKFGDILLADVLTSYAKVFGDLFITLCMFFTAQGSSTQRPDRNCGGIVLVPFIMGVPSLIRFRQCLIEYFRVRRAPYKESTGWGGQHLANALKYSTAFPVLITSAWQRSVEDPESKAALHKAWLVAVLINSLYSFYWDVAKDWDMTLFSSRQDRESPTHPFGLRDRLVFRNPNLYYLVISMDLMLRCTWSMKLSSRLDKFSDLEGGIFLIEFLEVFRRWVWIFLRVETEWLRNNSTGLGVDDILLGNYQGKDDEDD
;
A
#
# COMPACT_ATOMS: atom_id res chain seq x y z
N MET A 1 19.78 -30.28 21.37
CA MET A 1 21.18 -29.80 21.48
C MET A 1 21.23 -28.54 20.66
N ASP A 2 21.10 -27.41 21.36
CA ASP A 2 21.05 -26.09 20.76
C ASP A 2 22.48 -25.66 20.43
N GLY A 3 22.73 -25.48 19.14
CA GLY A 3 24.02 -25.08 18.59
C GLY A 3 24.30 -23.59 18.80
N ASP A 4 25.55 -23.34 19.15
CA ASP A 4 26.30 -22.08 19.22
C ASP A 4 25.85 -20.98 18.22
N PRO A 5 25.87 -19.66 18.58
CA PRO A 5 25.42 -18.58 17.70
C PRO A 5 26.42 -18.21 16.59
N ALA A 6 27.46 -19.02 16.37
CA ALA A 6 28.26 -19.00 15.15
C ALA A 6 27.54 -19.84 14.06
N VAL A 7 26.34 -19.37 13.68
CA VAL A 7 25.39 -20.12 12.85
C VAL A 7 25.93 -20.31 11.43
N ASP A 8 25.85 -21.54 10.94
CA ASP A 8 26.05 -22.00 9.56
C ASP A 8 25.76 -20.91 8.50
N PRO A 9 26.59 -20.74 7.45
CA PRO A 9 26.30 -19.83 6.33
C PRO A 9 25.13 -20.27 5.43
N GLY A 10 24.29 -21.19 5.91
CA GLY A 10 23.14 -21.75 5.21
C GLY A 10 21.94 -20.81 5.13
N LEU A 11 21.08 -21.05 4.14
CA LEU A 11 19.75 -20.46 4.06
C LEU A 11 18.91 -20.89 5.27
N ASP A 12 18.19 -19.95 5.89
CA ASP A 12 17.23 -20.27 6.95
C ASP A 12 16.05 -21.10 6.39
N SER A 13 15.35 -21.83 7.27
CA SER A 13 14.25 -22.72 6.88
C SER A 13 13.11 -22.01 6.13
N PHE A 14 12.84 -20.74 6.46
CA PHE A 14 11.85 -19.95 5.78
C PHE A 14 12.31 -19.56 4.36
N SER A 15 13.58 -19.21 4.18
CA SER A 15 14.16 -18.94 2.86
C SER A 15 14.29 -20.19 1.98
N LEU A 16 14.48 -21.38 2.57
CA LEU A 16 14.47 -22.65 1.85
C LEU A 16 13.07 -23.02 1.33
N ALA A 17 12.05 -22.85 2.18
CA ALA A 17 10.67 -23.14 1.79
C ALA A 17 10.08 -22.04 0.91
N PHE A 18 10.41 -20.78 1.18
CA PHE A 18 9.76 -19.63 0.57
C PHE A 18 10.77 -18.55 0.20
N PRO A 19 11.50 -18.73 -0.92
CA PRO A 19 12.54 -17.80 -1.36
C PRO A 19 11.95 -16.46 -1.81
N LEU A 20 12.80 -15.43 -1.80
CA LEU A 20 12.44 -14.03 -2.07
C LEU A 20 11.53 -13.80 -3.29
N PRO A 21 11.76 -14.42 -4.46
CA PRO A 21 10.93 -14.16 -5.64
C PRO A 21 9.49 -14.62 -5.44
N TYR A 22 9.28 -15.74 -4.72
CA TYR A 22 7.93 -16.19 -4.37
C TYR A 22 7.28 -15.29 -3.33
N ARG A 23 8.03 -14.69 -2.39
CA ARG A 23 7.48 -13.70 -1.44
C ARG A 23 6.94 -12.47 -2.15
N VAL A 24 7.72 -11.91 -3.08
CA VAL A 24 7.33 -10.76 -3.90
C VAL A 24 6.08 -11.09 -4.71
N GLY A 25 6.10 -12.24 -5.40
CA GLY A 25 4.98 -12.64 -6.23
C GLY A 25 3.76 -13.07 -5.42
N PHE A 26 3.92 -13.59 -4.20
CA PHE A 26 2.83 -13.81 -3.25
C PHE A 26 2.18 -12.47 -2.98
N ILE A 27 2.83 -11.50 -2.32
CA ILE A 27 2.23 -10.18 -1.99
C ILE A 27 1.53 -9.49 -3.19
N ALA A 28 1.97 -9.74 -4.43
CA ALA A 28 1.33 -9.27 -5.65
C ALA A 28 0.04 -10.02 -6.11
N THR A 29 -0.21 -11.28 -5.70
CA THR A 29 -1.18 -12.20 -6.33
C THR A 29 -2.29 -12.77 -5.45
N LEU A 30 -2.03 -13.17 -4.23
CA LEU A 30 -2.74 -14.27 -3.58
C LEU A 30 -3.59 -13.91 -2.35
N GLY A 31 -4.09 -14.93 -1.67
CA GLY A 31 -5.16 -14.92 -0.70
C GLY A 31 -5.92 -16.21 -0.95
N GLU A 32 -5.83 -17.16 -0.02
CA GLU A 32 -6.33 -18.51 -0.23
C GLU A 32 -7.86 -18.59 -0.39
N PRO A 33 -8.37 -19.61 -1.10
CA PRO A 33 -9.78 -19.95 -1.10
C PRO A 33 -10.08 -21.00 -0.01
N GLU A 34 -10.49 -20.60 1.19
CA GLU A 34 -11.18 -21.54 2.08
C GLU A 34 -12.67 -21.55 1.76
N ASN A 35 -13.08 -22.53 0.93
CA ASN A 35 -14.45 -23.02 0.94
C ASN A 35 -14.64 -23.88 2.20
N LEU A 36 -15.34 -23.36 3.22
CA LEU A 36 -16.35 -24.06 4.05
C LEU A 36 -16.68 -23.18 5.26
N VAL A 37 -17.90 -22.63 5.31
CA VAL A 37 -18.77 -22.32 6.47
C VAL A 37 -19.55 -21.02 6.21
N PRO A 38 -20.89 -21.08 6.10
CA PRO A 38 -21.72 -19.88 6.18
C PRO A 38 -21.85 -19.47 7.65
N ASN A 39 -21.64 -18.18 7.92
CA ASN A 39 -21.83 -17.51 9.21
C ASN A 39 -20.67 -17.65 10.20
N VAL A 40 -19.72 -16.71 10.11
CA VAL A 40 -19.22 -15.84 11.19
C VAL A 40 -18.07 -15.02 10.60
N VAL A 41 -18.11 -13.70 10.80
CA VAL A 41 -17.01 -12.78 10.51
C VAL A 41 -15.84 -13.16 11.42
N SER A 42 -14.93 -13.99 10.94
CA SER A 42 -13.62 -14.19 11.55
C SER A 42 -12.58 -13.47 10.70
N ILE A 43 -12.05 -12.38 11.25
CA ILE A 43 -10.95 -11.61 10.65
C ILE A 43 -9.68 -12.44 10.85
N SER A 44 -9.45 -13.42 9.97
CA SER A 44 -8.20 -14.18 9.89
C SER A 44 -8.22 -14.96 8.57
N ASN A 45 -7.66 -14.38 7.51
CA ASN A 45 -6.87 -15.06 6.46
C ASN A 45 -6.50 -14.04 5.37
N CYS A 46 -5.27 -14.15 4.88
CA CYS A 46 -4.54 -13.16 4.09
C CYS A 46 -5.25 -12.72 2.79
N GLN A 47 -5.20 -11.43 2.49
CA GLN A 47 -5.83 -10.84 1.31
C GLN A 47 -4.79 -9.99 0.55
N GLU A 48 -4.22 -10.50 -0.54
CA GLU A 48 -3.19 -9.80 -1.32
C GLU A 48 -3.79 -9.09 -2.54
N ALA A 49 -2.96 -8.34 -3.29
CA ALA A 49 -3.37 -7.21 -4.13
C ALA A 49 -4.69 -7.39 -4.91
N VAL A 50 -4.81 -8.47 -5.68
CA VAL A 50 -5.97 -8.71 -6.56
C VAL A 50 -7.16 -9.27 -5.79
N TRP A 51 -6.93 -10.21 -4.87
CA TRP A 51 -7.97 -10.71 -3.97
C TRP A 51 -8.53 -9.58 -3.10
N GLY A 52 -7.67 -8.74 -2.54
CA GLY A 52 -8.03 -7.63 -1.67
C GLY A 52 -8.81 -6.57 -2.40
N TRP A 53 -8.42 -6.26 -3.64
CA TRP A 53 -9.24 -5.43 -4.49
C TRP A 53 -10.61 -6.05 -4.80
N GLY A 54 -10.66 -7.36 -5.08
CA GLY A 54 -11.93 -8.09 -5.28
C GLY A 54 -12.85 -8.02 -4.07
N LEU A 55 -12.32 -8.22 -2.87
CA LEU A 55 -13.07 -8.13 -1.61
C LEU A 55 -13.51 -6.71 -1.27
N ASN A 56 -12.65 -5.70 -1.51
CA ASN A 56 -13.04 -4.29 -1.42
C ASN A 56 -14.28 -4.03 -2.30
N LEU A 57 -14.21 -4.41 -3.58
CA LEU A 57 -15.32 -4.24 -4.51
C LEU A 57 -16.58 -5.02 -4.09
N HIS A 58 -16.43 -6.24 -3.57
CA HIS A 58 -17.56 -7.08 -3.18
C HIS A 58 -18.27 -6.55 -1.94
N CYS A 59 -17.52 -6.28 -0.87
CA CYS A 59 -18.09 -5.75 0.37
C CYS A 59 -18.70 -4.36 0.15
N LEU A 60 -18.02 -3.45 -0.54
CA LEU A 60 -18.56 -2.12 -0.83
C LEU A 60 -19.81 -2.19 -1.71
N TYR A 61 -19.85 -3.11 -2.67
CA TYR A 61 -21.07 -3.38 -3.45
C TYR A 61 -22.23 -3.85 -2.56
N ALA A 62 -21.98 -4.72 -1.58
CA ALA A 62 -22.99 -5.18 -0.63
C ALA A 62 -23.53 -4.04 0.27
N PHE A 63 -22.73 -2.99 0.50
CA PHE A 63 -23.15 -1.76 1.18
C PHE A 63 -23.69 -0.67 0.23
N ASN A 64 -23.99 -1.01 -1.03
CA ASN A 64 -24.50 -0.08 -2.06
C ASN A 64 -23.56 1.09 -2.38
N VAL A 65 -22.25 0.87 -2.32
CA VAL A 65 -21.23 1.84 -2.75
C VAL A 65 -20.78 1.50 -4.18
N ASP A 66 -21.03 2.40 -5.14
CA ASP A 66 -20.63 2.21 -6.54
C ASP A 66 -19.17 2.64 -6.76
N VAL A 67 -18.24 1.76 -6.39
CA VAL A 67 -16.79 1.98 -6.60
C VAL A 67 -16.43 2.18 -8.07
N PRO A 68 -16.95 1.37 -9.04
CA PRO A 68 -16.71 1.62 -10.47
C PRO A 68 -17.05 3.05 -10.90
N GLN A 69 -18.19 3.59 -10.48
CA GLN A 69 -18.56 4.97 -10.78
C GLN A 69 -17.53 5.96 -10.21
N LEU A 70 -17.10 5.74 -8.97
CA LEU A 70 -16.17 6.61 -8.25
C LEU A 70 -14.78 6.70 -8.90
N ILE A 71 -14.29 5.58 -9.44
CA ILE A 71 -13.01 5.53 -10.16
C ILE A 71 -13.18 5.71 -11.68
N ARG A 72 -14.38 6.08 -12.15
CA ARG A 72 -14.73 6.23 -13.57
C ARG A 72 -14.42 4.97 -14.41
N TYR A 73 -14.61 3.80 -13.81
CA TYR A 73 -14.61 2.53 -14.52
C TYR A 73 -15.96 2.32 -15.21
N PRO A 74 -16.01 1.77 -16.45
CA PRO A 74 -17.26 1.56 -17.16
C PRO A 74 -18.24 0.70 -16.35
N GLY A 75 -19.46 1.21 -16.19
CA GLY A 75 -20.54 0.47 -15.56
C GLY A 75 -20.94 -0.77 -16.36
N ARG A 76 -21.75 -1.62 -15.72
CA ARG A 76 -22.31 -2.79 -16.38
C ARG A 76 -23.37 -2.37 -17.40
N ALA A 77 -23.24 -2.86 -18.63
CA ALA A 77 -24.24 -2.63 -19.68
C ALA A 77 -25.57 -3.35 -19.38
N SER A 78 -25.56 -4.45 -18.62
CA SER A 78 -26.77 -5.12 -18.16
C SER A 78 -26.54 -5.83 -16.80
N PRO A 79 -27.60 -6.08 -16.01
CA PRO A 79 -27.50 -6.84 -14.76
C PRO A 79 -26.99 -8.28 -14.93
N GLN A 80 -27.17 -8.86 -16.13
CA GLN A 80 -26.69 -10.20 -16.48
C GLN A 80 -25.17 -10.24 -16.70
N HIS A 81 -24.51 -9.09 -16.90
CA HIS A 81 -23.06 -9.04 -16.94
C HIS A 81 -22.46 -9.31 -15.56
N ILE A 82 -21.38 -10.10 -15.57
CA ILE A 82 -20.62 -10.47 -14.38
C ILE A 82 -20.24 -9.20 -13.62
N PRO A 83 -20.47 -9.13 -12.30
CA PRO A 83 -20.08 -7.99 -11.50
C PRO A 83 -18.55 -7.79 -11.51
N HIS A 84 -18.11 -6.55 -11.28
CA HIS A 84 -16.69 -6.20 -11.32
C HIS A 84 -15.87 -7.02 -10.32
N HIS A 85 -16.36 -7.23 -9.09
CA HIS A 85 -15.72 -8.11 -8.12
C HIS A 85 -15.59 -9.55 -8.63
N GLY A 86 -16.61 -10.09 -9.32
CA GLY A 86 -16.56 -11.43 -9.91
C GLY A 86 -15.50 -11.56 -11.01
N SER A 87 -15.33 -10.52 -11.84
CA SER A 87 -14.25 -10.48 -12.83
C SER A 87 -12.87 -10.41 -12.17
N THR A 88 -12.74 -9.66 -11.07
CA THR A 88 -11.50 -9.57 -10.28
C THR A 88 -11.17 -10.91 -9.63
N TYR A 89 -12.15 -11.61 -9.03
CA TYR A 89 -11.94 -12.94 -8.45
C TYR A 89 -11.50 -13.98 -9.49
N ARG A 90 -12.03 -13.93 -10.71
CA ARG A 90 -11.55 -14.81 -11.79
C ARG A 90 -10.07 -14.59 -12.10
N LEU A 91 -9.63 -13.32 -12.16
CA LEU A 91 -8.21 -13.02 -12.33
C LEU A 91 -7.39 -13.50 -11.12
N ALA A 92 -7.89 -13.26 -9.91
CA ALA A 92 -7.25 -13.68 -8.68
C ALA A 92 -7.04 -15.21 -8.64
N ILE A 93 -8.06 -16.00 -8.99
CA ILE A 93 -7.97 -17.46 -9.09
C ILE A 93 -6.89 -17.87 -10.10
N VAL A 94 -6.86 -17.28 -11.29
CA VAL A 94 -5.84 -17.63 -12.30
C VAL A 94 -4.41 -17.36 -11.79
N LEU A 95 -4.19 -16.21 -11.14
CA LEU A 95 -2.89 -15.87 -10.57
C LEU A 95 -2.52 -16.80 -9.39
N SER A 96 -3.51 -17.13 -8.57
CA SER A 96 -3.39 -18.06 -7.44
C SER A 96 -3.02 -19.47 -7.89
N THR A 97 -3.69 -19.99 -8.93
CA THR A 97 -3.37 -21.29 -9.52
C THR A 97 -1.97 -21.31 -10.11
N LEU A 98 -1.55 -20.23 -10.78
CA LEU A 98 -0.19 -20.12 -11.33
C LEU A 98 0.85 -20.15 -10.22
N PHE A 99 0.67 -19.39 -9.14
CA PHE A 99 1.58 -19.41 -7.99
C PHE A 99 1.59 -20.78 -7.32
N ALA A 100 0.42 -21.34 -6.99
CA ALA A 100 0.30 -22.61 -6.28
C ALA A 100 0.95 -23.74 -7.06
N PHE A 101 0.75 -23.77 -8.38
CA PHE A 101 1.43 -24.71 -9.27
C PHE A 101 2.95 -24.52 -9.23
N SER A 102 3.45 -23.30 -9.37
CA SER A 102 4.88 -23.02 -9.40
C SER A 102 5.58 -23.35 -8.07
N ILE A 103 5.01 -22.92 -6.94
CA ILE A 103 5.61 -23.16 -5.63
C ILE A 103 5.56 -24.63 -5.23
N SER A 104 4.48 -25.34 -5.57
CA SER A 104 4.39 -26.79 -5.33
C SER A 104 5.43 -27.55 -6.15
N LEU A 105 5.58 -27.20 -7.44
CA LEU A 105 6.62 -27.79 -8.29
C LEU A 105 8.02 -27.52 -7.73
N PHE A 106 8.27 -26.29 -7.27
CA PHE A 106 9.53 -25.93 -6.63
C PHE A 106 9.81 -26.77 -5.38
N TRP A 107 8.83 -26.97 -4.49
CA TRP A 107 8.98 -27.84 -3.33
C TRP A 107 9.26 -29.30 -3.72
N LEU A 108 8.55 -29.82 -4.73
CA LEU A 108 8.75 -31.17 -5.24
C LEU A 108 10.13 -31.39 -5.87
N CYS A 109 10.74 -30.35 -6.46
CA CYS A 109 12.07 -30.44 -7.05
C CYS A 109 13.19 -30.22 -6.02
N THR A 110 12.97 -29.37 -5.01
CA THR A 110 14.03 -28.94 -4.08
C THR A 110 14.08 -29.72 -2.78
N TRP A 111 12.93 -30.17 -2.25
CA TRP A 111 12.80 -30.87 -0.96
C TRP A 111 13.38 -30.07 0.21
N GLY A 112 13.49 -28.75 0.07
CA GLY A 112 14.15 -27.88 1.05
C GLY A 112 15.67 -28.07 1.15
N ILE A 113 16.30 -28.78 0.22
CA ILE A 113 17.76 -28.98 0.21
C ILE A 113 18.43 -27.71 -0.36
N PRO A 114 19.35 -27.04 0.38
CA PRO A 114 19.92 -25.75 -0.03
C PRO A 114 20.54 -25.74 -1.45
N GLU A 115 21.33 -26.76 -1.79
CA GLU A 115 21.97 -26.86 -3.11
C GLU A 115 20.94 -26.90 -4.25
N ARG A 116 19.83 -27.63 -4.05
CA ARG A 116 18.75 -27.72 -5.03
C ARG A 116 17.97 -26.41 -5.10
N VAL A 117 17.70 -25.76 -3.97
CA VAL A 117 17.04 -24.44 -3.92
C VAL A 117 17.81 -23.41 -4.75
N ILE A 118 19.14 -23.43 -4.70
CA ILE A 118 19.99 -22.56 -5.52
C ILE A 118 19.96 -22.98 -6.99
N ALA A 119 20.13 -24.28 -7.28
CA ALA A 119 20.14 -24.80 -8.66
C ALA A 119 18.82 -24.58 -9.42
N PHE A 120 17.68 -24.67 -8.73
CA PHE A 120 16.34 -24.42 -9.27
C PHE A 120 15.87 -22.96 -9.09
N GLY A 121 16.79 -22.03 -8.80
CA GLY A 121 16.46 -20.62 -8.59
C GLY A 121 15.82 -19.90 -9.79
N TRP A 122 15.92 -20.49 -10.99
CA TRP A 122 15.22 -20.02 -12.18
C TRP A 122 13.70 -20.23 -12.12
N MET A 123 13.19 -21.22 -11.35
CA MET A 123 11.75 -21.50 -11.27
C MET A 123 10.95 -20.35 -10.63
N PRO A 124 11.31 -19.84 -9.43
CA PRO A 124 10.66 -18.67 -8.86
C PRO A 124 10.72 -17.43 -9.77
N LEU A 125 11.82 -17.24 -10.51
CA LEU A 125 11.95 -16.12 -11.45
C LEU A 125 11.09 -16.29 -12.70
N ALA A 126 11.01 -17.50 -13.24
CA ALA A 126 10.11 -17.82 -14.35
C ALA A 126 8.65 -17.54 -13.95
N TYR A 127 8.27 -17.87 -12.71
CA TYR A 127 6.98 -17.49 -12.15
C TYR A 127 6.78 -15.96 -12.10
N LEU A 128 7.72 -15.19 -11.54
CA LEU A 128 7.61 -13.72 -11.52
C LEU A 128 7.49 -13.13 -12.93
N THR A 129 8.24 -13.68 -13.88
CA THR A 129 8.18 -13.28 -15.30
C THR A 129 6.82 -13.58 -15.90
N ALA A 130 6.27 -14.77 -15.65
CA ALA A 130 4.94 -15.15 -16.07
C ALA A 130 3.86 -14.26 -15.45
N LEU A 131 3.98 -13.93 -14.15
CA LEU A 131 3.09 -13.01 -13.45
C LEU A 131 3.07 -11.64 -14.12
N ILE A 132 4.23 -11.04 -14.40
CA ILE A 132 4.31 -9.75 -15.09
C ILE A 132 3.72 -9.86 -16.51
N ALA A 133 4.05 -10.94 -17.23
CA ALA A 133 3.53 -11.19 -18.58
C ALA A 133 2.00 -11.27 -18.60
N MET A 134 1.36 -11.80 -17.56
CA MET A 134 -0.11 -11.87 -17.46
C MET A 134 -0.78 -10.49 -17.47
N PHE A 135 -0.10 -9.44 -16.99
CA PHE A 135 -0.60 -8.08 -17.04
C PHE A 135 -0.28 -7.38 -18.36
N VAL A 136 0.92 -7.58 -18.90
CA VAL A 136 1.45 -6.84 -20.07
C VAL A 136 1.08 -7.46 -21.41
N VAL A 137 1.08 -8.80 -21.50
CA VAL A 137 0.84 -9.51 -22.76
C VAL A 137 -0.67 -9.52 -23.07
N PRO A 138 -1.08 -9.15 -24.30
CA PRO A 138 -2.49 -9.13 -24.72
C PRO A 138 -3.02 -10.56 -24.97
N LEU A 139 -3.18 -11.33 -23.88
CA LEU A 139 -3.76 -12.67 -23.91
C LEU A 139 -5.26 -12.58 -24.22
N ARG A 140 -5.70 -13.22 -25.32
CA ARG A 140 -7.07 -13.15 -25.86
C ARG A 140 -8.15 -13.63 -24.88
N ASN A 141 -7.84 -14.63 -24.06
CA ASN A 141 -8.80 -15.30 -23.17
C ASN A 141 -8.92 -14.67 -21.78
N LEU A 142 -8.15 -13.62 -21.48
CA LEU A 142 -8.17 -12.94 -20.19
C LEU A 142 -8.82 -11.55 -20.31
N PRO A 143 -9.53 -11.07 -19.27
CA PRO A 143 -10.14 -9.73 -19.28
C PRO A 143 -9.13 -8.65 -19.68
N SER A 144 -9.30 -8.11 -20.89
CA SER A 144 -8.30 -7.22 -21.50
C SER A 144 -8.57 -5.73 -21.19
N GLY A 145 -9.83 -5.37 -20.93
CA GLY A 145 -10.23 -4.00 -20.57
C GLY A 145 -9.64 -3.53 -19.23
N GLY A 146 -9.77 -4.35 -18.18
CA GLY A 146 -9.24 -4.04 -16.84
C GLY A 146 -7.72 -3.91 -16.82
N ARG A 147 -7.00 -4.86 -17.43
CA ARG A 147 -5.52 -4.83 -17.53
C ARG A 147 -5.01 -3.60 -18.27
N ARG A 148 -5.58 -3.28 -19.44
CA ARG A 148 -5.20 -2.07 -20.20
C ARG A 148 -5.43 -0.79 -19.40
N ARG A 149 -6.57 -0.68 -18.70
CA ARG A 149 -6.85 0.47 -17.83
C ARG A 149 -5.87 0.55 -16.67
N PHE A 150 -5.61 -0.56 -15.99
CA PHE A 150 -4.64 -0.63 -14.90
C PHE A 150 -3.25 -0.16 -15.37
N LEU A 151 -2.75 -0.68 -16.50
CA LEU A 151 -1.46 -0.26 -17.07
C LEU A 151 -1.46 1.22 -17.50
N ALA A 152 -2.56 1.72 -18.07
CA ALA A 152 -2.70 3.11 -18.44
C ALA A 152 -2.68 4.03 -17.21
N THR A 153 -3.37 3.66 -16.12
CA THR A 153 -3.36 4.37 -14.84
C THR A 153 -1.98 4.30 -14.19
N LEU A 154 -1.33 3.14 -14.17
CA LEU A 154 0.03 2.98 -13.64
C LEU A 154 1.03 3.86 -14.41
N ARG A 155 0.97 3.86 -15.75
CA ARG A 155 1.79 4.72 -16.60
C ARG A 155 1.55 6.20 -16.30
N ARG A 156 0.28 6.61 -16.20
CA ARG A 156 -0.13 8.00 -15.91
C ARG A 156 0.35 8.46 -14.54
N VAL A 157 0.20 7.62 -13.52
CA VAL A 157 0.66 7.88 -12.15
C VAL A 157 2.19 7.99 -12.10
N SER A 158 2.93 7.09 -12.74
CA SER A 158 4.40 7.05 -12.69
C SER A 158 5.10 8.14 -13.50
N ILE A 159 4.67 8.39 -14.74
CA ILE A 159 5.34 9.33 -15.66
C ILE A 159 4.75 10.75 -15.53
N GLY A 160 3.48 10.86 -15.11
CA GLY A 160 2.72 12.10 -15.06
C GLY A 160 1.62 12.20 -16.10
N GLY A 161 0.88 13.30 -16.02
CA GLY A 161 -0.39 13.48 -16.72
C GLY A 161 -1.58 13.08 -15.84
N LEU A 162 -1.55 13.46 -14.55
CA LEU A 162 -2.65 13.24 -13.63
C LEU A 162 -4.00 13.57 -14.26
N ALA A 163 -4.93 12.62 -14.18
CA ALA A 163 -6.30 12.87 -14.59
C ALA A 163 -6.83 14.14 -13.91
N GLU A 164 -7.56 14.96 -14.65
CA GLU A 164 -8.31 16.06 -14.04
C GLU A 164 -9.36 15.47 -13.07
N PRO A 165 -9.88 16.26 -12.11
CA PRO A 165 -10.90 15.78 -11.17
C PRO A 165 -12.05 15.01 -11.85
N GLN A 166 -12.48 15.48 -13.03
CA GLN A 166 -13.50 14.89 -13.90
C GLN A 166 -13.11 13.53 -14.52
N ASP A 167 -11.82 13.23 -14.67
CA ASP A 167 -11.30 12.12 -15.49
C ASP A 167 -10.85 10.89 -14.69
N GLY A 168 -11.22 10.81 -13.40
CA GLY A 168 -10.87 9.67 -12.54
C GLY A 168 -9.64 9.88 -11.66
N LYS A 169 -9.36 11.13 -11.28
CA LYS A 169 -8.31 11.52 -10.31
C LYS A 169 -8.31 10.68 -9.03
N PHE A 170 -9.48 10.29 -8.53
CA PHE A 170 -9.58 9.43 -7.34
C PHE A 170 -8.92 8.05 -7.55
N GLY A 171 -9.11 7.43 -8.72
CA GLY A 171 -8.47 6.16 -9.07
C GLY A 171 -6.94 6.27 -9.17
N ASP A 172 -6.43 7.38 -9.70
CA ASP A 172 -5.00 7.68 -9.75
C ASP A 172 -4.41 7.82 -8.35
N ILE A 173 -5.09 8.57 -7.48
CA ILE A 173 -4.70 8.77 -6.09
C ILE A 173 -4.70 7.44 -5.33
N LEU A 174 -5.77 6.65 -5.47
CA LEU A 174 -5.92 5.36 -4.81
C LEU A 174 -4.79 4.40 -5.21
N LEU A 175 -4.51 4.26 -6.51
CA LEU A 175 -3.41 3.41 -6.99
C LEU A 175 -2.07 3.90 -6.46
N ALA A 176 -1.81 5.20 -6.55
CA ALA A 176 -0.55 5.78 -6.14
C ALA A 176 -0.31 5.61 -4.62
N ASP A 177 -1.37 5.71 -3.80
CA ASP A 177 -1.30 5.44 -2.37
C ASP A 177 -1.09 3.95 -2.06
N VAL A 178 -1.70 3.06 -2.84
CA VAL A 178 -1.39 1.62 -2.75
C VAL A 178 0.09 1.36 -3.03
N LEU A 179 0.66 1.96 -4.08
CA LEU A 179 2.07 1.79 -4.42
C LEU A 179 3.02 2.21 -3.28
N THR A 180 2.66 3.17 -2.43
CA THR A 180 3.49 3.56 -1.27
C THR A 180 3.70 2.45 -0.26
N SER A 181 2.68 1.60 -0.07
CA SER A 181 2.77 0.42 0.81
C SER A 181 3.50 -0.76 0.15
N TYR A 182 3.75 -0.71 -1.17
CA TYR A 182 4.57 -1.68 -1.91
C TYR A 182 6.04 -1.25 -2.05
N ALA A 183 6.46 -0.16 -1.40
CA ALA A 183 7.83 0.36 -1.50
C ALA A 183 8.91 -0.70 -1.24
N LYS A 184 8.76 -1.47 -0.16
CA LYS A 184 9.69 -2.57 0.16
C LYS A 184 9.61 -3.72 -0.84
N VAL A 185 8.41 -4.10 -1.27
CA VAL A 185 8.19 -5.14 -2.30
C VAL A 185 8.91 -4.78 -3.61
N PHE A 186 8.93 -3.50 -4.01
CA PHE A 186 9.71 -3.05 -5.16
C PHE A 186 11.23 -3.14 -4.92
N GLY A 187 11.69 -2.86 -3.70
CA GLY A 187 13.08 -3.10 -3.30
C GLY A 187 13.46 -4.58 -3.42
N ASP A 188 12.62 -5.48 -2.93
CA ASP A 188 12.84 -6.92 -2.98
C ASP A 188 12.74 -7.50 -4.39
N LEU A 189 11.85 -6.96 -5.22
CA LEU A 189 11.81 -7.27 -6.65
C LEU A 189 13.14 -6.87 -7.33
N PHE A 190 13.68 -5.70 -6.99
CA PHE A 190 14.98 -5.28 -7.52
C PHE A 190 16.11 -6.17 -7.02
N ILE A 191 16.18 -6.48 -5.71
CA ILE A 191 17.19 -7.38 -5.13
C ILE A 191 17.14 -8.75 -5.82
N THR A 192 15.93 -9.29 -6.02
CA THR A 192 15.69 -10.54 -6.76
C THR A 192 16.35 -10.51 -8.14
N LEU A 193 16.09 -9.46 -8.93
CA LEU A 193 16.65 -9.32 -10.27
C LEU A 193 18.17 -9.10 -10.23
N CYS A 194 18.64 -8.24 -9.34
CA CYS A 194 20.06 -7.92 -9.19
C CYS A 194 20.90 -9.16 -8.85
N MET A 195 20.46 -9.97 -7.89
CA MET A 195 21.13 -11.21 -7.52
C MET A 195 21.11 -12.23 -8.65
N PHE A 196 20.00 -12.34 -9.39
CA PHE A 196 19.90 -13.26 -10.51
C PHE A 196 20.87 -12.94 -11.66
N PHE A 197 21.07 -11.65 -11.97
CA PHE A 197 21.97 -11.23 -13.05
C PHE A 197 23.45 -11.13 -12.61
N THR A 198 23.76 -11.39 -11.34
CA THR A 198 25.14 -11.42 -10.84
C THR A 198 25.77 -12.77 -11.18
N ALA A 199 27.00 -12.78 -11.72
CA ALA A 199 27.63 -13.96 -12.34
C ALA A 199 27.75 -15.22 -11.43
N GLN A 200 27.74 -15.04 -10.11
CA GLN A 200 27.72 -16.12 -9.11
C GLN A 200 26.53 -16.00 -8.13
N GLY A 201 25.60 -15.10 -8.41
CA GLY A 201 24.43 -14.88 -7.56
C GLY A 201 23.29 -15.81 -7.92
N SER A 202 22.40 -16.05 -6.96
CA SER A 202 21.10 -16.67 -7.19
C SER A 202 20.03 -15.91 -6.43
N SER A 203 18.88 -15.68 -7.05
CA SER A 203 17.72 -15.02 -6.43
C SER A 203 17.09 -15.83 -5.29
N THR A 204 17.51 -17.08 -5.07
CA THR A 204 17.07 -17.93 -3.95
C THR A 204 18.11 -18.02 -2.82
N GLN A 205 19.28 -17.40 -2.99
CA GLN A 205 20.23 -17.20 -1.89
C GLN A 205 19.71 -16.17 -0.88
N ARG A 206 20.40 -16.03 0.25
CA ARG A 206 20.09 -15.01 1.25
C ARG A 206 20.08 -13.63 0.59
N PRO A 207 18.99 -12.84 0.70
CA PRO A 207 18.87 -11.57 0.01
C PRO A 207 20.02 -10.60 0.32
N ASP A 208 20.78 -10.24 -0.71
CA ASP A 208 21.80 -9.20 -0.61
C ASP A 208 21.18 -7.81 -0.80
N ARG A 209 20.93 -7.14 0.32
CA ARG A 209 20.36 -5.78 0.36
C ARG A 209 21.34 -4.68 -0.08
N ASN A 210 22.59 -5.04 -0.36
CA ASN A 210 23.59 -4.16 -0.98
C ASN A 210 23.78 -4.45 -2.48
N CYS A 211 23.06 -5.42 -3.05
CA CYS A 211 23.10 -5.69 -4.48
C CYS A 211 22.66 -4.43 -5.25
N GLY A 212 23.49 -3.98 -6.20
CA GLY A 212 23.26 -2.72 -6.92
C GLY A 212 23.70 -1.46 -6.16
N GLY A 213 24.40 -1.61 -5.04
CA GLY A 213 24.97 -0.54 -4.23
C GLY A 213 24.03 0.03 -3.19
N ILE A 214 24.56 0.93 -2.35
CA ILE A 214 23.88 1.47 -1.16
C ILE A 214 22.71 2.40 -1.52
N VAL A 215 22.70 2.95 -2.74
CA VAL A 215 21.74 3.98 -3.17
C VAL A 215 20.53 3.42 -3.91
N LEU A 216 20.72 2.37 -4.72
CA LEU A 216 19.72 1.98 -5.72
C LEU A 216 18.46 1.37 -5.08
N VAL A 217 18.63 0.49 -4.09
CA VAL A 217 17.50 -0.10 -3.34
C VAL A 217 16.69 0.99 -2.61
N PRO A 218 17.29 1.87 -1.76
CA PRO A 218 16.56 2.97 -1.14
C PRO A 218 15.91 3.93 -2.12
N PHE A 219 16.55 4.19 -3.28
CA PHE A 219 15.97 5.01 -4.33
C PHE A 219 14.69 4.38 -4.89
N ILE A 220 14.72 3.09 -5.24
CA ILE A 220 13.55 2.34 -5.74
C ILE A 220 12.43 2.32 -4.71
N MET A 221 12.76 2.09 -3.44
CA MET A 221 11.78 2.17 -2.34
C MET A 221 11.18 3.57 -2.18
N GLY A 222 11.93 4.63 -2.53
CA GLY A 222 11.48 6.01 -2.49
C GLY A 222 10.60 6.43 -3.68
N VAL A 223 10.63 5.70 -4.80
CA VAL A 223 9.89 6.05 -6.03
C VAL A 223 8.38 6.24 -5.79
N PRO A 224 7.66 5.34 -5.08
CA PRO A 224 6.24 5.54 -4.81
C PRO A 224 5.93 6.85 -4.05
N SER A 225 6.72 7.18 -3.03
CA SER A 225 6.57 8.43 -2.28
C SER A 225 6.92 9.65 -3.14
N LEU A 226 7.91 9.55 -4.02
CA LEU A 226 8.26 10.59 -4.99
C LEU A 226 7.15 10.84 -5.99
N ILE A 227 6.49 9.79 -6.48
CA ILE A 227 5.31 9.90 -7.33
C ILE A 227 4.23 10.72 -6.63
N ARG A 228 3.86 10.37 -5.39
CA ARG A 228 2.84 11.10 -4.62
C ARG A 228 3.25 12.52 -4.31
N PHE A 229 4.50 12.74 -3.90
CA PHE A 229 5.07 14.07 -3.68
C PHE A 229 4.89 14.96 -4.92
N ARG A 230 5.34 14.46 -6.08
CA ARG A 230 5.20 15.16 -7.35
C ARG A 230 3.74 15.42 -7.71
N GLN A 231 2.87 14.44 -7.55
CA GLN A 231 1.44 14.59 -7.82
C GLN A 231 0.82 15.70 -6.98
N CYS A 232 1.13 15.73 -5.68
CA CYS A 232 0.61 16.75 -4.77
C CYS A 232 1.13 18.15 -5.11
N LEU A 233 2.41 18.28 -5.51
CA LEU A 233 2.95 19.56 -5.98
C LEU A 233 2.31 20.03 -7.29
N ILE A 234 2.08 19.13 -8.24
CA ILE A 234 1.39 19.47 -9.50
C ILE A 234 -0.01 20.03 -9.21
N GLU A 235 -0.78 19.38 -8.34
CA GLU A 235 -2.11 19.85 -7.97
C GLU A 235 -2.07 21.19 -7.22
N TYR A 236 -1.09 21.37 -6.32
CA TYR A 236 -0.89 22.65 -5.66
C TYR A 236 -0.62 23.78 -6.66
N PHE A 237 0.28 23.57 -7.62
CA PHE A 237 0.56 24.55 -8.67
C PHE A 237 -0.62 24.74 -9.63
N ARG A 238 -1.43 23.71 -9.87
CA ARG A 238 -2.66 23.79 -10.67
C ARG A 238 -3.68 24.71 -10.00
N VAL A 239 -3.97 24.52 -8.72
CA VAL A 239 -4.87 25.38 -7.94
C VAL A 239 -4.36 26.82 -7.88
N ARG A 240 -3.05 27.01 -7.67
CA ARG A 240 -2.40 28.34 -7.67
C ARG A 240 -2.49 29.08 -9.00
N ARG A 241 -2.60 28.36 -10.12
CA ARG A 241 -2.68 28.92 -11.48
C ARG A 241 -4.12 29.06 -11.98
N ALA A 242 -5.09 28.40 -11.34
CA ALA A 242 -6.49 28.49 -11.71
C ALA A 242 -7.00 29.92 -11.52
N PRO A 243 -7.87 30.43 -12.41
CA PRO A 243 -8.53 31.73 -12.21
C PRO A 243 -9.23 31.79 -10.84
N TYR A 244 -9.26 32.95 -10.20
CA TYR A 244 -9.81 33.12 -8.84
C TYR A 244 -11.25 32.58 -8.67
N LYS A 245 -12.05 32.56 -9.75
CA LYS A 245 -13.41 31.99 -9.78
C LYS A 245 -13.46 30.45 -9.77
N GLU A 246 -12.39 29.78 -10.18
CA GLU A 246 -12.25 28.31 -10.20
C GLU A 246 -11.30 27.79 -9.11
N SER A 247 -10.51 28.68 -8.48
CA SER A 247 -9.65 28.33 -7.37
C SER A 247 -10.46 28.14 -6.09
N THR A 248 -10.86 26.90 -5.81
CA THR A 248 -11.40 26.51 -4.49
C THR A 248 -10.26 26.52 -3.46
N GLY A 249 -9.92 27.70 -2.94
CA GLY A 249 -8.91 27.93 -1.91
C GLY A 249 -7.45 28.01 -2.41
N TRP A 250 -6.51 28.28 -1.50
CA TRP A 250 -5.07 28.50 -1.80
C TRP A 250 -4.27 27.21 -2.10
N GLY A 251 -4.92 26.03 -2.04
CA GLY A 251 -4.28 24.73 -2.30
C GLY A 251 -3.42 24.17 -1.15
N GLY A 252 -3.52 24.75 0.06
CA GLY A 252 -2.67 24.38 1.20
C GLY A 252 -2.73 22.89 1.58
N GLN A 253 -3.88 22.24 1.39
CA GLN A 253 -4.00 20.80 1.62
C GLN A 253 -3.13 19.97 0.66
N HIS A 254 -2.97 20.37 -0.60
CA HIS A 254 -2.09 19.67 -1.54
C HIS A 254 -0.63 19.80 -1.12
N LEU A 255 -0.20 20.99 -0.67
CA LEU A 255 1.14 21.19 -0.15
C LEU A 255 1.39 20.41 1.14
N ALA A 256 0.41 20.37 2.06
CA ALA A 256 0.48 19.56 3.26
C ALA A 256 0.62 18.07 2.92
N ASN A 257 -0.12 17.58 1.92
CA ASN A 257 -0.01 16.20 1.45
C ASN A 257 1.36 15.92 0.81
N ALA A 258 1.91 16.87 0.04
CA ALA A 258 3.27 16.77 -0.47
C ALA A 258 4.27 16.65 0.68
N LEU A 259 4.15 17.51 1.70
CA LEU A 259 5.00 17.45 2.88
C LEU A 259 4.92 16.07 3.56
N LYS A 260 3.71 15.50 3.72
CA LYS A 260 3.51 14.13 4.23
C LYS A 260 4.38 13.12 3.49
N TYR A 261 4.28 13.00 2.16
CA TYR A 261 5.08 12.01 1.42
C TYR A 261 6.58 12.32 1.42
N SER A 262 6.97 13.59 1.58
CA SER A 262 8.39 13.95 1.71
C SER A 262 9.04 13.43 2.99
N THR A 263 8.25 13.20 4.06
CA THR A 263 8.76 12.67 5.33
C THR A 263 9.30 11.23 5.24
N ALA A 264 8.99 10.50 4.17
CA ALA A 264 9.56 9.19 3.90
C ALA A 264 11.04 9.25 3.46
N PHE A 265 11.48 10.34 2.81
CA PHE A 265 12.85 10.41 2.27
C PHE A 265 13.92 10.45 3.36
N PRO A 266 13.80 11.25 4.44
CA PRO A 266 14.75 11.20 5.55
C PRO A 266 14.87 9.80 6.18
N VAL A 267 13.77 9.05 6.27
CA VAL A 267 13.79 7.66 6.79
C VAL A 267 14.63 6.76 5.88
N LEU A 268 14.44 6.83 4.56
CA LEU A 268 15.19 6.03 3.60
C LEU A 268 16.67 6.43 3.53
N ILE A 269 16.97 7.73 3.51
CA ILE A 269 18.32 8.28 3.44
C ILE A 269 19.12 7.89 4.68
N THR A 270 18.56 8.14 5.88
CA THR A 270 19.25 7.79 7.14
C THR A 270 19.42 6.28 7.28
N SER A 271 18.43 5.47 6.87
CA SER A 271 18.56 4.01 6.88
C SER A 271 19.64 3.50 5.92
N ALA A 272 19.81 4.14 4.75
CA ALA A 272 20.85 3.77 3.79
C ALA A 272 22.24 4.17 4.30
N TRP A 273 22.36 5.40 4.81
CA TRP A 273 23.62 5.95 5.29
C TRP A 273 24.15 5.19 6.52
N GLN A 274 23.27 4.73 7.41
CA GLN A 274 23.68 3.88 8.54
C GLN A 274 24.39 2.59 8.13
N ARG A 275 24.14 2.08 6.91
CA ARG A 275 24.80 0.87 6.39
C ARG A 275 26.19 1.15 5.82
N SER A 276 26.48 2.40 5.46
CA SER A 276 27.77 2.79 4.87
C SER A 276 28.76 3.34 5.89
N VAL A 277 28.33 3.54 7.15
CA VAL A 277 29.15 4.13 8.22
C VAL A 277 29.54 3.05 9.22
N GLU A 278 30.84 2.91 9.43
CA GLU A 278 31.43 1.97 10.40
C GLU A 278 31.68 2.61 11.77
N ASP A 279 31.92 3.93 11.79
CA ASP A 279 32.16 4.70 13.02
C ASP A 279 30.95 4.62 13.99
N PRO A 280 31.13 4.11 15.22
CA PRO A 280 30.04 3.93 16.18
C PRO A 280 29.32 5.22 16.57
N GLU A 281 30.04 6.34 16.70
CA GLU A 281 29.46 7.62 17.09
C GLU A 281 28.53 8.17 16.01
N SER A 282 29.02 8.17 14.76
CA SER A 282 28.26 8.56 13.58
C SER A 282 27.06 7.64 13.36
N LYS A 283 27.22 6.33 13.57
CA LYS A 283 26.11 5.37 13.47
C LYS A 283 25.04 5.62 14.53
N ALA A 284 25.42 5.94 15.77
CA ALA A 284 24.49 6.31 16.83
C ALA A 284 23.76 7.64 16.54
N ALA A 285 24.47 8.63 15.99
CA ALA A 285 23.88 9.90 15.56
C ALA A 285 22.84 9.69 14.44
N LEU A 286 23.20 8.89 13.42
CA LEU A 286 22.28 8.54 12.33
C LEU A 286 21.09 7.71 12.83
N HIS A 287 21.27 6.83 13.82
CA HIS A 287 20.17 6.09 14.43
C HIS A 287 19.16 7.01 15.12
N LYS A 288 19.64 8.02 15.88
CA LYS A 288 18.77 9.05 16.47
C LYS A 288 18.04 9.86 15.39
N ALA A 289 18.73 10.24 14.32
CA ALA A 289 18.11 10.95 13.20
C ALA A 289 17.02 10.11 12.51
N TRP A 290 17.27 8.81 12.31
CA TRP A 290 16.29 7.87 11.78
C TRP A 290 15.09 7.71 12.70
N LEU A 291 15.27 7.63 14.02
CA LEU A 291 14.18 7.57 15.01
C LEU A 291 13.27 8.80 14.93
N VAL A 292 13.85 10.00 14.83
CA VAL A 292 13.07 11.24 14.65
C VAL A 292 12.33 11.22 13.32
N ALA A 293 13.02 10.85 12.23
CA ALA A 293 12.41 10.79 10.90
C ALA A 293 11.23 9.80 10.84
N VAL A 294 11.39 8.59 11.39
CA VAL A 294 10.34 7.56 11.36
C VAL A 294 9.18 7.93 12.27
N LEU A 295 9.43 8.59 13.41
CA LEU A 295 8.37 9.11 14.28
C LEU A 295 7.54 10.18 13.57
N ILE A 296 8.19 11.17 12.96
CA ILE A 296 7.51 12.23 12.20
C ILE A 296 6.70 11.64 11.05
N ASN A 297 7.30 10.76 10.25
CA ASN A 297 6.62 10.10 9.14
C ASN A 297 5.39 9.30 9.61
N SER A 298 5.53 8.54 10.70
CA SER A 298 4.47 7.70 11.25
C SER A 298 3.31 8.54 11.78
N LEU A 299 3.59 9.54 12.62
CA LEU A 299 2.56 10.37 13.25
C LEU A 299 1.87 11.28 12.24
N TYR A 300 2.61 11.89 11.31
CA TYR A 300 1.99 12.75 10.31
C TYR A 300 1.11 11.92 9.35
N SER A 301 1.59 10.75 8.93
CA SER A 301 0.79 9.87 8.07
C SER A 301 -0.43 9.29 8.81
N PHE A 302 -0.33 8.98 10.10
CA PHE A 302 -1.48 8.57 10.92
C PHE A 302 -2.52 9.67 11.05
N TYR A 303 -2.08 10.89 11.38
CA TYR A 303 -2.96 12.07 11.39
C TYR A 303 -3.68 12.23 10.05
N TRP A 304 -2.94 12.08 8.94
CA TRP A 304 -3.51 12.22 7.61
C TRP A 304 -4.58 11.18 7.31
N ASP A 305 -4.31 9.91 7.61
CA ASP A 305 -5.26 8.82 7.37
C ASP A 305 -6.57 9.09 8.14
N VAL A 306 -6.49 9.42 9.42
CA VAL A 306 -7.66 9.67 10.27
C VAL A 306 -8.38 10.96 9.88
N ALA A 307 -7.68 12.10 9.82
CA ALA A 307 -8.30 13.42 9.69
C ALA A 307 -8.65 13.79 8.25
N LYS A 308 -7.91 13.31 7.24
CA LYS A 308 -8.04 13.76 5.85
C LYS A 308 -8.62 12.69 4.93
N ASP A 309 -8.10 11.48 5.01
CA ASP A 309 -8.52 10.39 4.14
C ASP A 309 -9.83 9.74 4.61
N TRP A 310 -9.99 9.59 5.93
CA TRP A 310 -11.21 9.06 6.56
C TRP A 310 -12.17 10.15 7.05
N ASP A 311 -11.75 11.41 7.05
CA ASP A 311 -12.61 12.55 7.40
C ASP A 311 -13.20 12.45 8.82
N MET A 312 -12.41 11.90 9.76
CA MET A 312 -12.83 11.70 11.15
C MET A 312 -12.55 12.95 11.99
N THR A 313 -13.35 13.15 13.04
CA THR A 313 -13.31 14.34 13.90
C THR A 313 -12.35 14.20 15.10
N LEU A 314 -11.60 13.10 15.20
CA LEU A 314 -10.72 12.80 16.35
C LEU A 314 -9.69 13.91 16.66
N PHE A 315 -9.21 14.60 15.62
CA PHE A 315 -8.25 15.69 15.72
C PHE A 315 -8.86 17.08 15.41
N SER A 316 -10.18 17.16 15.34
CA SER A 316 -10.91 18.41 15.12
C SER A 316 -11.12 19.17 16.44
N SER A 317 -11.87 20.28 16.38
CA SER A 317 -12.21 21.05 17.57
C SER A 317 -12.93 20.18 18.60
N ARG A 318 -12.87 20.56 19.88
CA ARG A 318 -13.56 19.82 20.94
C ARG A 318 -15.06 19.70 20.66
N GLN A 319 -15.66 20.76 20.11
CA GLN A 319 -17.08 20.79 19.76
C GLN A 319 -17.43 19.77 18.68
N ASP A 320 -16.61 19.66 17.62
CA ASP A 320 -16.85 18.67 16.57
C ASP A 320 -16.59 17.26 17.10
N ARG A 321 -15.48 17.04 17.82
CA ARG A 321 -15.09 15.72 18.31
C ARG A 321 -16.09 15.12 19.32
N GLU A 322 -16.71 15.97 20.13
CA GLU A 322 -17.66 15.60 21.20
C GLU A 322 -19.11 15.94 20.83
N SER A 323 -19.41 16.13 19.54
CA SER A 323 -20.78 16.43 19.08
C SER A 323 -21.76 15.32 19.49
N PRO A 324 -22.98 15.65 19.98
CA PRO A 324 -23.99 14.66 20.32
C PRO A 324 -24.59 13.95 19.09
N THR A 325 -24.31 14.43 17.88
CA THR A 325 -24.85 13.87 16.63
C THR A 325 -24.14 12.60 16.18
N HIS A 326 -22.93 12.35 16.67
CA HIS A 326 -22.09 11.24 16.22
C HIS A 326 -21.22 10.67 17.35
N PRO A 327 -20.70 9.43 17.23
CA PRO A 327 -19.77 8.87 18.19
C PRO A 327 -18.48 9.70 18.31
N PHE A 328 -17.82 9.64 19.47
CA PHE A 328 -16.62 10.44 19.77
C PHE A 328 -15.55 10.32 18.68
N GLY A 329 -15.16 11.44 18.09
CA GLY A 329 -14.07 11.50 17.10
C GLY A 329 -14.35 10.81 15.77
N LEU A 330 -15.58 10.33 15.52
CA LEU A 330 -16.02 9.84 14.21
C LEU A 330 -16.86 10.93 13.50
N ARG A 331 -17.17 10.72 12.22
CA ARG A 331 -18.09 11.60 11.46
C ARG A 331 -19.55 11.19 11.62
N ASP A 332 -20.47 12.09 11.27
CA ASP A 332 -21.93 11.86 11.35
C ASP A 332 -22.42 10.70 10.49
N ARG A 333 -21.96 10.61 9.24
CA ARG A 333 -22.43 9.62 8.28
C ARG A 333 -21.44 8.47 8.19
N LEU A 334 -21.85 7.30 8.68
CA LEU A 334 -21.11 6.04 8.61
C LEU A 334 -21.90 5.03 7.76
N VAL A 335 -21.31 4.57 6.66
CA VAL A 335 -21.88 3.52 5.80
C VAL A 335 -21.82 2.17 6.50
N PHE A 336 -20.69 1.87 7.15
CA PHE A 336 -20.57 0.71 8.01
C PHE A 336 -21.23 1.05 9.34
N ARG A 337 -22.47 0.60 9.58
CA ARG A 337 -23.26 1.06 10.73
C ARG A 337 -22.64 0.83 12.12
N ASN A 338 -21.61 -0.01 12.25
CA ASN A 338 -20.97 -0.34 13.51
C ASN A 338 -19.75 0.57 13.79
N PRO A 339 -19.83 1.51 14.76
CA PRO A 339 -18.73 2.43 15.07
C PRO A 339 -17.45 1.74 15.54
N ASN A 340 -17.57 0.58 16.21
CA ASN A 340 -16.42 -0.16 16.72
C ASN A 340 -15.47 -0.61 15.61
N LEU A 341 -15.99 -0.84 14.39
CA LEU A 341 -15.15 -1.16 13.24
C LEU A 341 -14.19 -0.01 12.92
N TYR A 342 -14.63 1.24 13.00
CA TYR A 342 -13.78 2.39 12.73
C TYR A 342 -12.70 2.55 13.79
N TYR A 343 -13.05 2.40 15.07
CA TYR A 343 -12.05 2.44 16.13
C TYR A 343 -11.03 1.31 16.00
N LEU A 344 -11.46 0.09 15.66
CA LEU A 344 -10.55 -1.02 15.39
C LEU A 344 -9.60 -0.71 14.24
N VAL A 345 -10.10 -0.13 13.14
CA VAL A 345 -9.26 0.26 11.99
C VAL A 345 -8.29 1.37 12.37
N ILE A 346 -8.71 2.39 13.12
CA ILE A 346 -7.84 3.47 13.62
C ILE A 346 -6.73 2.91 14.52
N SER A 347 -7.08 2.04 15.47
CA SER A 347 -6.12 1.39 16.36
C SER A 347 -5.14 0.50 15.58
N MET A 348 -5.65 -0.32 14.65
CA MET A 348 -4.83 -1.19 13.81
C MET A 348 -3.86 -0.39 12.94
N ASP A 349 -4.30 0.73 12.35
CA ASP A 349 -3.44 1.60 11.55
C ASP A 349 -2.30 2.19 12.39
N LEU A 350 -2.60 2.71 13.58
CA LEU A 350 -1.57 3.21 14.49
C LEU A 350 -0.57 2.12 14.91
N MET A 351 -1.07 0.93 15.28
CA MET A 351 -0.22 -0.19 15.69
C MET A 351 0.72 -0.63 14.57
N LEU A 352 0.21 -0.80 13.35
CA LEU A 352 1.02 -1.24 12.21
C LEU A 352 2.00 -0.16 11.75
N ARG A 353 1.65 1.13 11.86
CA ARG A 353 2.59 2.24 11.63
C ARG A 353 3.73 2.27 12.64
N CYS A 354 3.50 1.79 13.86
CA CYS A 354 4.51 1.70 14.91
C CYS A 354 5.33 0.40 14.87
N THR A 355 5.24 -0.42 13.82
CA THR A 355 6.05 -1.65 13.66
C THR A 355 7.55 -1.40 13.70
N TRP A 356 8.02 -0.20 13.33
CA TRP A 356 9.45 0.17 13.46
C TRP A 356 9.94 0.15 14.91
N SER A 357 9.06 0.31 15.90
CA SER A 357 9.41 0.27 17.33
C SER A 357 9.90 -1.11 17.77
N MET A 358 9.61 -2.17 17.00
CA MET A 358 10.17 -3.51 17.23
C MET A 358 11.70 -3.48 17.25
N LYS A 359 12.33 -2.58 16.47
CA LYS A 359 13.79 -2.40 16.44
C LYS A 359 14.38 -1.80 17.73
N LEU A 360 13.54 -1.30 18.64
CA LEU A 360 13.99 -0.78 19.93
C LEU A 360 14.21 -1.88 20.97
N SER A 361 13.58 -3.05 20.79
CA SER A 361 13.70 -4.18 21.71
C SER A 361 14.68 -5.20 21.16
N SER A 362 15.72 -5.57 21.91
CA SER A 362 16.74 -6.54 21.48
C SER A 362 16.18 -7.92 21.07
N ARG A 363 15.02 -8.32 21.62
CA ARG A 363 14.34 -9.57 21.22
C ARG A 363 13.56 -9.42 19.92
N LEU A 364 12.84 -8.31 19.76
CA LEU A 364 12.01 -8.06 18.59
C LEU A 364 12.84 -7.57 17.39
N ASP A 365 13.98 -6.93 17.64
CA ASP A 365 14.96 -6.54 16.62
C ASP A 365 15.49 -7.78 15.89
N LYS A 366 15.93 -8.80 16.65
CA LYS A 366 16.33 -10.11 16.11
C LYS A 366 15.23 -10.74 15.27
N PHE A 367 13.96 -10.68 15.72
CA PHE A 367 12.83 -11.20 14.93
C PHE A 367 12.61 -10.39 13.65
N SER A 368 12.71 -9.06 13.72
CA SER A 368 12.52 -8.16 12.58
C SER A 368 13.66 -8.20 11.56
N ASP A 369 14.80 -8.76 11.93
CA ASP A 369 15.95 -9.01 11.05
C ASP A 369 15.93 -10.41 10.41
N LEU A 370 15.08 -11.32 10.89
CA LEU A 370 14.84 -12.59 10.20
C LEU A 370 14.04 -12.35 8.92
N GLU A 371 14.34 -13.14 7.89
CA GLU A 371 13.67 -13.06 6.59
C GLU A 371 12.15 -13.23 6.69
N GLY A 372 11.67 -14.09 7.59
CA GLY A 372 10.24 -14.24 7.88
C GLY A 372 9.61 -13.04 8.58
N GLY A 373 10.35 -12.37 9.46
CA GLY A 373 9.87 -11.15 10.14
C GLY A 373 9.78 -9.96 9.18
N ILE A 374 10.76 -9.82 8.28
CA ILE A 374 10.76 -8.80 7.23
C ILE A 374 9.54 -8.98 6.31
N PHE A 375 9.33 -10.21 5.84
CA PHE A 375 8.16 -10.58 5.04
C PHE A 375 6.84 -10.27 5.77
N LEU A 376 6.72 -10.62 7.05
CA LEU A 376 5.52 -10.34 7.84
C LEU A 376 5.23 -8.83 7.94
N ILE A 377 6.25 -8.00 8.17
CA ILE A 377 6.08 -6.54 8.24
C ILE A 377 5.64 -5.98 6.87
N GLU A 378 6.20 -6.46 5.78
CA GLU A 378 5.79 -6.07 4.42
C GLU A 378 4.35 -6.47 4.11
N PHE A 379 4.00 -7.71 4.45
CA PHE A 379 2.65 -8.21 4.32
C PHE A 379 1.65 -7.38 5.13
N LEU A 380 1.97 -7.07 6.40
CA LEU A 380 1.13 -6.24 7.26
C LEU A 380 0.98 -4.80 6.76
N GLU A 381 2.02 -4.22 6.16
CA GLU A 381 1.93 -2.88 5.55
C GLU A 381 0.97 -2.86 4.34
N VAL A 382 1.00 -3.91 3.50
CA VAL A 382 0.03 -4.06 2.40
C VAL A 382 -1.38 -4.31 2.93
N PHE A 383 -1.52 -5.15 3.96
CA PHE A 383 -2.80 -5.41 4.62
C PHE A 383 -3.41 -4.14 5.23
N ARG A 384 -2.60 -3.32 5.93
CA ARG A 384 -3.02 -2.02 6.48
C ARG A 384 -3.64 -1.14 5.40
N ARG A 385 -2.95 -1.03 4.25
CA ARG A 385 -3.44 -0.25 3.10
C ARG A 385 -4.70 -0.84 2.50
N TRP A 386 -4.81 -2.16 2.42
CA TRP A 386 -6.03 -2.83 1.97
C TRP A 386 -7.24 -2.44 2.83
N VAL A 387 -7.10 -2.46 4.16
CA VAL A 387 -8.17 -2.02 5.08
C VAL A 387 -8.47 -0.53 4.91
N TRP A 388 -7.43 0.31 4.77
CA TRP A 388 -7.58 1.75 4.56
C TRP A 388 -8.45 2.09 3.33
N ILE A 389 -8.43 1.26 2.27
CA ILE A 389 -9.25 1.48 1.05
C ILE A 389 -10.74 1.52 1.38
N PHE A 390 -11.24 0.68 2.30
CA PHE A 390 -12.67 0.67 2.67
C PHE A 390 -13.11 2.06 3.15
N LEU A 391 -12.41 2.59 4.15
CA LEU A 391 -12.74 3.88 4.72
C LEU A 391 -12.47 5.02 3.74
N ARG A 392 -11.38 4.97 2.95
CA ARG A 392 -11.08 6.00 1.94
C ARG A 392 -12.17 6.10 0.87
N VAL A 393 -12.60 4.95 0.34
CA VAL A 393 -13.65 4.87 -0.68
C VAL A 393 -15.00 5.29 -0.11
N GLU A 394 -15.30 4.87 1.11
CA GLU A 394 -16.50 5.30 1.83
C GLU A 394 -16.54 6.83 1.98
N THR A 395 -15.45 7.46 2.44
CA THR A 395 -15.34 8.91 2.55
C THR A 395 -15.62 9.60 1.22
N GLU A 396 -14.98 9.14 0.16
CA GLU A 396 -15.12 9.75 -1.16
C GLU A 396 -16.54 9.57 -1.73
N TRP A 397 -17.15 8.40 -1.48
CA TRP A 397 -18.54 8.14 -1.84
C TRP A 397 -19.51 9.09 -1.13
N LEU A 398 -19.30 9.33 0.17
CA LEU A 398 -20.12 10.27 0.94
C LEU A 398 -19.94 11.71 0.48
N ARG A 399 -18.71 12.12 0.15
CA ARG A 399 -18.41 13.46 -0.41
C ARG A 399 -19.12 13.68 -1.75
N ASN A 400 -19.14 12.68 -2.63
CA ASN A 400 -19.81 12.76 -3.94
C ASN A 400 -21.35 12.68 -3.87
N ASN A 401 -21.91 11.96 -2.90
CA ASN A 401 -23.37 11.87 -2.76
C ASN A 401 -23.97 13.02 -1.95
N SER A 402 -23.22 13.61 -1.03
CA SER A 402 -23.67 14.79 -0.29
C SER A 402 -23.72 16.04 -1.20
N THR A 403 -22.90 16.06 -2.26
CA THR A 403 -22.87 17.09 -3.31
C THR A 403 -23.93 16.87 -4.42
N GLY A 404 -24.78 15.84 -4.34
CA GLY A 404 -25.94 15.66 -5.24
C GLY A 404 -27.05 16.71 -5.07
N LEU A 405 -26.98 17.54 -4.01
CA LEU A 405 -27.77 18.76 -3.81
C LEU A 405 -26.94 20.05 -4.00
N GLY A 406 -25.71 19.95 -4.51
CA GLY A 406 -24.82 21.10 -4.69
C GLY A 406 -23.48 20.66 -5.26
N VAL A 407 -23.36 20.75 -6.58
CA VAL A 407 -22.11 20.52 -7.35
C VAL A 407 -21.05 21.61 -7.07
N ASP A 408 -21.29 22.54 -6.14
CA ASP A 408 -20.39 23.65 -5.84
C ASP A 408 -19.68 23.60 -4.46
N ASP A 409 -19.92 22.61 -3.60
CA ASP A 409 -19.39 22.60 -2.21
C ASP A 409 -18.34 21.52 -1.92
N ILE A 410 -17.22 21.54 -2.65
CA ILE A 410 -15.99 20.91 -2.17
C ILE A 410 -15.20 21.96 -1.37
N LEU A 411 -15.37 21.89 -0.04
CA LEU A 411 -14.59 22.55 1.04
C LEU A 411 -15.03 23.96 1.49
N LEU A 412 -16.20 24.07 2.13
CA LEU A 412 -16.45 25.09 3.15
C LEU A 412 -16.31 24.49 4.54
N GLY A 413 -15.08 24.47 5.04
CA GLY A 413 -14.82 24.49 6.48
C GLY A 413 -14.80 25.95 6.92
N ASN A 414 -15.82 26.36 7.67
CA ASN A 414 -16.07 27.71 8.14
C ASN A 414 -14.82 28.47 8.65
N TYR A 415 -14.61 29.67 8.10
CA TYR A 415 -14.01 30.81 8.79
C TYR A 415 -14.85 32.04 8.44
N GLN A 416 -15.98 32.22 9.12
CA GLN A 416 -16.61 33.54 9.24
C GLN A 416 -15.77 34.35 10.23
N GLY A 417 -14.83 35.13 9.69
CA GLY A 417 -14.32 36.29 10.40
C GLY A 417 -15.41 37.35 10.42
N LYS A 418 -15.74 37.85 11.61
CA LYS A 418 -16.60 39.02 11.83
C LYS A 418 -16.10 40.21 11.01
N ASP A 419 -16.98 40.77 10.20
CA ASP A 419 -16.91 42.18 9.85
C ASP A 419 -17.62 42.94 10.99
N ASP A 420 -16.83 43.64 11.80
CA ASP A 420 -17.33 44.70 12.66
C ASP A 420 -17.55 45.92 11.75
N GLU A 421 -18.80 46.25 11.45
CA GLU A 421 -19.20 47.54 10.87
C GLU A 421 -19.45 48.52 12.03
N ASP A 422 -18.50 49.44 12.24
CA ASP A 422 -18.73 50.75 12.85
C ASP A 422 -18.64 51.79 11.72
N ASP A 423 -19.80 52.31 11.28
CA ASP A 423 -20.06 53.74 10.99
C ASP A 423 -21.53 53.97 10.57
#